data_AF-A0A2V6EL94-F1
#
_entry.id   AF-A0A2V6EL94-F1
#
_cell.length_a   1.000
_cell.length_b   1.000
_cell.length_c   1.000
_cell.angle_alpha   90.00
_cell.angle_beta   90.00
_cell.angle_gamma   90.00
#
_symmetry.space_group_name_H-M   'P 1'
#
loop_
_entity.id
_entity.type
_entity.pdbx_description
1 polymer ?
#
loop_
_entity_poly.entity_id
_entity_poly.type
_entity_poly.pdbx_seq_one_letter_code
_entity_poly.pdbx_strand_id
1 'polypeptide(L)'
;MQAELEKLLILQDRDQKIRQIGIEIKTLPQQRKNLEAQVAATAASLESLKQRARQLEVDRKKLELDVGTRQSTISRLKTQQYETRKNDEFQAMGHEIERYEKEIVQLEDQELELM
;
A
#
# COMPACT_ATOMS: atom_id res chain seq x y z
N MET A 1 -52.66 -50.89 -9.10
CA MET A 1 -51.34 -51.15 -9.69
C MET A 1 -50.71 -49.92 -10.37
N GLN A 2 -51.13 -49.44 -11.54
CA GLN A 2 -50.45 -48.31 -12.22
C GLN A 2 -50.50 -46.99 -11.41
N ALA A 3 -51.66 -46.63 -10.85
CA ALA A 3 -51.82 -45.40 -10.04
C ALA A 3 -51.09 -45.43 -8.68
N GLU A 4 -50.76 -46.62 -8.15
CA GLU A 4 -49.99 -46.75 -6.90
C GLU A 4 -48.49 -46.60 -7.18
N LEU A 5 -48.02 -47.14 -8.30
CA LEU A 5 -46.65 -46.99 -8.75
C LEU A 5 -46.30 -45.51 -9.02
N GLU A 6 -47.23 -44.77 -9.64
CA GLU A 6 -47.07 -43.35 -9.92
C GLU A 6 -46.94 -42.52 -8.62
N LYS A 7 -47.75 -42.84 -7.60
CA LYS A 7 -47.66 -42.23 -6.26
C LYS A 7 -46.32 -42.54 -5.57
N LEU A 8 -45.80 -43.76 -5.72
CA LEU A 8 -44.51 -44.15 -5.14
C LEU A 8 -43.33 -43.42 -5.81
N LEU A 9 -43.37 -43.20 -7.12
CA LEU A 9 -42.36 -42.42 -7.84
C LEU A 9 -42.36 -40.95 -7.38
N ILE A 10 -43.54 -40.36 -7.19
CA ILE A 10 -43.65 -38.99 -6.65
C ILE A 10 -43.10 -38.90 -5.22
N LEU A 11 -43.35 -39.91 -4.38
CA LEU A 11 -42.81 -39.96 -3.03
C LEU A 11 -41.28 -40.06 -3.05
N GLN A 12 -40.71 -40.92 -3.90
CA GLN A 12 -39.27 -41.07 -4.04
C GLN A 12 -38.58 -39.78 -4.50
N ASP A 13 -39.14 -39.07 -5.49
CA ASP A 13 -38.62 -37.76 -5.93
C ASP A 13 -38.62 -36.73 -4.79
N ARG A 14 -39.69 -36.70 -4.00
CA ARG A 14 -39.79 -35.83 -2.81
C ARG A 14 -38.75 -36.19 -1.76
N ASP A 15 -38.54 -37.47 -1.47
CA ASP A 15 -37.53 -37.91 -0.50
C ASP A 15 -36.10 -37.58 -0.96
N GLN A 16 -35.82 -37.71 -2.26
CA GLN A 16 -34.54 -37.30 -2.84
C GLN A 16 -34.32 -35.79 -2.71
N LYS A 17 -35.35 -34.98 -2.99
CA LYS A 17 -35.29 -33.52 -2.80
C LYS A 17 -35.08 -33.13 -1.33
N ILE A 18 -35.78 -33.77 -0.40
CA ILE A 18 -35.59 -33.53 1.04
C ILE A 18 -34.16 -33.86 1.46
N ARG A 19 -33.60 -34.97 0.97
CA ARG A 19 -32.22 -35.36 1.28
C ARG A 19 -31.22 -34.33 0.72
N GLN A 20 -31.41 -33.88 -0.52
CA GLN A 20 -30.55 -32.89 -1.15
C GLN A 20 -30.58 -31.55 -0.39
N ILE A 21 -31.78 -31.03 -0.10
CA ILE A 21 -31.96 -29.80 0.70
C ILE A 21 -31.35 -29.98 2.10
N GLY A 22 -31.51 -31.14 2.72
CA GLY A 22 -30.93 -31.44 4.03
C GLY A 22 -29.40 -31.42 4.04
N ILE A 23 -28.75 -31.81 2.93
CA ILE A 23 -27.30 -31.68 2.76
C ILE A 23 -26.91 -30.21 2.60
N GLU A 24 -27.62 -29.48 1.73
CA GLU A 24 -27.36 -28.05 1.49
C GLU A 24 -27.49 -27.20 2.75
N ILE A 25 -28.53 -27.43 3.57
CA ILE A 25 -28.71 -26.74 4.85
C ILE A 25 -27.51 -26.96 5.78
N LYS A 26 -26.85 -28.12 5.71
CA LYS A 26 -25.66 -28.41 6.52
C LYS A 26 -24.38 -27.81 5.96
N THR A 27 -24.23 -27.75 4.63
CA THR A 27 -22.98 -27.35 3.98
C THR A 27 -22.90 -25.86 3.68
N LEU A 28 -24.02 -25.23 3.28
CA LEU A 28 -24.09 -23.80 2.92
C LEU A 28 -23.62 -22.86 4.05
N PRO A 29 -23.95 -23.08 5.34
CA PRO A 29 -23.46 -22.20 6.40
C PRO A 29 -21.93 -22.20 6.52
N GLN A 30 -21.30 -23.37 6.35
CA GLN A 30 -19.84 -23.47 6.41
C GLN A 30 -19.18 -22.81 5.20
N GLN A 31 -19.76 -23.00 4.00
CA GLN A 31 -19.29 -22.32 2.79
C GLN A 31 -19.38 -20.79 2.94
N ARG A 32 -20.51 -20.30 3.46
CA ARG A 32 -20.73 -18.88 3.74
C ARG A 32 -19.69 -18.36 4.72
N LYS A 33 -19.46 -19.05 5.84
CA LYS A 33 -18.45 -18.66 6.84
C LYS A 33 -17.04 -18.61 6.24
N ASN A 34 -16.69 -19.56 5.37
CA ASN A 34 -15.40 -19.56 4.68
C ASN A 34 -15.25 -18.37 3.74
N LEU A 35 -16.29 -18.03 2.98
CA LEU A 35 -16.29 -16.85 2.10
C LEU A 35 -16.21 -15.56 2.89
N GLU A 36 -16.97 -15.41 3.98
CA GLU A 36 -16.91 -14.26 4.89
C GLU A 36 -15.49 -14.09 5.45
N ALA A 37 -14.83 -15.18 5.85
CA ALA A 37 -13.44 -15.15 6.32
C ALA A 37 -12.44 -14.72 5.24
N GLN A 38 -12.61 -15.20 4.00
CA GLN A 38 -11.77 -14.79 2.86
C GLN A 38 -11.94 -13.30 2.53
N VAL A 39 -13.19 -12.81 2.54
CA VAL A 39 -13.49 -11.39 2.34
C VAL A 39 -12.84 -10.55 3.44
N ALA A 40 -12.99 -10.94 4.71
CA ALA A 40 -12.38 -10.23 5.83
C ALA A 40 -10.84 -10.19 5.74
N ALA A 41 -10.20 -11.32 5.40
CA ALA A 41 -8.76 -11.39 5.21
C ALA A 41 -8.27 -10.50 4.07
N THR A 42 -9.01 -10.48 2.95
CA THR A 42 -8.70 -9.65 1.79
C THR A 42 -8.85 -8.17 2.11
N ALA A 43 -9.92 -7.79 2.82
CA ALA A 43 -10.13 -6.42 3.28
C ALA A 43 -9.04 -5.94 4.23
N ALA A 44 -8.60 -6.79 5.18
CA ALA A 44 -7.50 -6.48 6.08
C ALA A 44 -6.16 -6.30 5.34
N SER A 45 -5.88 -7.17 4.36
CA SER A 45 -4.70 -7.04 3.50
C SER A 45 -4.72 -5.75 2.69
N LEU A 46 -5.87 -5.41 2.10
CA LEU A 46 -6.04 -4.17 1.35
C LEU A 46 -5.81 -2.93 2.23
N GLU A 47 -6.33 -2.93 3.45
CA GLU A 47 -6.14 -1.81 4.37
C GLU A 47 -4.67 -1.66 4.78
N SER A 48 -3.98 -2.77 5.06
CA SER A 48 -2.53 -2.78 5.33
C SER A 48 -1.72 -2.21 4.16
N LEU A 49 -2.04 -2.64 2.92
CA LEU A 49 -1.39 -2.11 1.72
C LEU A 49 -1.64 -0.61 1.52
N LYS A 50 -2.87 -0.14 1.79
CA LYS A 50 -3.19 1.29 1.73
C LYS A 50 -2.41 2.09 2.77
N GLN A 51 -2.29 1.59 3.99
CA GLN A 51 -1.50 2.24 5.03
C GLN A 51 -0.03 2.31 4.66
N ARG A 52 0.54 1.21 4.13
CA ARG A 52 1.92 1.19 3.64
C ARG A 52 2.14 2.17 2.49
N ALA A 53 1.22 2.25 1.53
CA ALA A 53 1.30 3.20 0.42
C ALA A 53 1.27 4.65 0.90
N ARG A 54 0.39 4.98 1.87
CA ARG A 54 0.37 6.31 2.50
C ARG A 54 1.66 6.63 3.23
N GLN A 55 2.23 5.66 3.94
CA GLN A 55 3.49 5.85 4.66
C GLN A 55 4.64 6.14 3.68
N LEU A 56 4.75 5.37 2.60
CA LEU A 56 5.74 5.61 1.54
C LEU A 56 5.57 7.01 0.91
N GLU A 57 4.33 7.44 0.67
CA GLU A 57 4.07 8.79 0.15
C GLU A 57 4.53 9.89 1.12
N VAL A 58 4.31 9.70 2.43
CA VAL A 58 4.78 10.64 3.46
C VAL A 58 6.30 10.67 3.53
N ASP A 59 6.94 9.50 3.53
CA ASP A 59 8.40 9.39 3.61
C ASP A 59 9.07 10.02 2.38
N ARG A 60 8.51 9.79 1.19
CA ARG A 60 8.96 10.43 -0.05
C ARG A 60 8.83 11.95 0.02
N LYS A 61 7.67 12.48 0.41
CA LYS A 61 7.45 13.94 0.56
C LYS A 61 8.40 14.58 1.57
N LYS A 62 8.78 13.84 2.61
CA LYS A 62 9.76 14.31 3.59
C LYS A 62 11.15 14.46 2.96
N LEU A 63 11.59 13.49 2.17
CA LEU A 63 12.85 13.58 1.42
C LEU A 63 12.82 14.76 0.42
N GLU A 64 11.73 14.92 -0.33
CA GLU A 64 11.55 16.06 -1.26
C GLU A 64 11.67 17.40 -0.53
N LEU A 65 11.08 17.53 0.68
CA LEU A 65 11.18 18.73 1.50
C LEU A 65 12.61 18.99 1.99
N ASP A 66 13.32 17.93 2.41
CA ASP A 66 14.71 18.02 2.86
C ASP A 66 15.61 18.47 1.70
N VAL A 67 15.43 17.90 0.50
CA VAL A 67 16.11 18.34 -0.74
C VAL A 67 15.84 19.83 -1.01
N GLY A 68 14.59 20.26 -0.99
CA GLY A 68 14.24 21.68 -1.21
C GLY A 68 14.86 22.62 -0.18
N THR A 69 14.97 22.18 1.08
CA THR A 69 15.64 22.94 2.15
C THR A 69 17.15 23.08 1.88
N ARG A 70 17.80 22.01 1.42
CA ARG A 70 19.22 22.03 1.05
C ARG A 70 19.48 22.90 -0.19
N GLN A 71 18.64 22.81 -1.22
CA GLN A 71 18.71 23.67 -2.40
C GLN A 71 18.55 25.16 -2.07
N SER A 72 17.63 25.48 -1.15
CA SER A 72 17.44 26.85 -0.65
C SER A 72 18.67 27.36 0.11
N THR A 73 19.28 26.49 0.92
CA THR A 73 20.52 26.81 1.66
C THR A 73 21.69 27.04 0.71
N ILE A 74 21.86 26.18 -0.31
CA ILE A 74 22.87 26.34 -1.36
C ILE A 74 22.68 27.67 -2.09
N SER A 75 21.46 27.99 -2.48
CA SER A 75 21.16 29.26 -3.17
C SER A 75 21.58 30.47 -2.34
N ARG A 76 21.27 30.47 -1.04
CA ARG A 76 21.68 31.54 -0.12
C ARG A 76 23.20 31.62 0.03
N LEU A 77 23.89 30.48 0.18
CA LEU A 77 25.34 30.43 0.28
C LEU A 77 26.01 30.93 -1.00
N LYS A 78 25.48 30.56 -2.18
CA LYS A 78 25.95 31.08 -3.48
C LYS A 78 25.82 32.61 -3.55
N THR A 79 24.69 33.18 -3.11
CA THR A 79 24.53 34.64 -3.03
C THR A 79 25.57 35.27 -2.11
N GLN A 80 25.75 34.75 -0.89
CA GLN A 80 26.73 35.27 0.08
C GLN A 80 28.17 35.18 -0.44
N GLN A 81 28.48 34.12 -1.19
CA GLN A 81 29.78 33.91 -1.80
C GLN A 81 30.13 35.00 -2.82
N TYR A 82 29.16 35.54 -3.57
CA TYR A 82 29.37 36.68 -4.47
C TYR A 82 29.51 38.03 -3.76
N GLU A 83 29.00 38.13 -2.53
CA GLU A 83 29.02 39.36 -1.74
C GLU A 83 30.28 39.50 -0.88
N THR A 84 30.92 38.40 -0.50
CA THR A 84 32.13 38.44 0.33
C THR A 84 33.37 38.88 -0.46
N ARG A 85 34.22 39.68 0.19
CA ARG A 85 35.52 40.13 -0.33
C ARG A 85 36.70 39.39 0.30
N LYS A 86 36.43 38.47 1.24
CA LYS A 86 37.44 37.68 1.93
C LYS A 86 37.56 36.31 1.27
N ASN A 87 38.77 35.96 0.85
CA ASN A 87 39.03 34.71 0.16
C ASN A 87 38.75 33.47 1.04
N ASP A 88 39.07 33.54 2.33
CA ASP A 88 38.86 32.42 3.26
C ASP A 88 37.36 32.12 3.46
N GLU A 89 36.52 33.16 3.56
CA GLU A 89 35.06 33.01 3.65
C GLU A 89 34.48 32.47 2.33
N PHE A 90 34.98 32.93 1.18
CA PHE A 90 34.59 32.44 -0.13
C PHE A 90 34.85 30.93 -0.28
N GLN A 91 36.04 30.48 0.12
CA GLN A 91 36.43 29.06 0.06
C GLN A 91 35.62 28.21 1.04
N ALA A 92 35.41 28.68 2.27
CA ALA A 92 34.60 27.98 3.27
C ALA A 92 33.15 27.77 2.79
N MET A 93 32.52 28.81 2.22
CA MET A 93 31.17 28.69 1.63
C MET A 93 31.16 27.71 0.45
N GLY A 94 32.21 27.67 -0.36
CA GLY A 94 32.36 26.71 -1.46
C GLY A 94 32.35 25.26 -0.98
N HIS A 95 33.14 24.95 0.06
CA HIS A 95 33.15 23.61 0.66
C HIS A 95 31.80 23.22 1.27
N GLU A 96 31.09 24.18 1.86
CA GLU A 96 29.78 23.94 2.44
C GLU A 96 28.71 23.70 1.36
N ILE A 97 28.78 24.41 0.23
CA ILE A 97 27.93 24.16 -0.95
C ILE A 97 28.16 22.74 -1.48
N GLU A 98 29.42 22.32 -1.69
CA GLU A 98 29.75 20.98 -2.18
C GLU A 98 29.23 19.87 -1.23
N ARG A 99 29.29 20.12 0.09
CA ARG A 99 28.74 19.21 1.09
C ARG A 99 27.23 19.06 0.91
N TYR A 100 26.50 20.16 0.78
CA TYR A 100 25.06 20.13 0.59
C TYR A 100 24.65 19.55 -0.77
N GLU A 101 25.43 19.76 -1.83
CA GLU A 101 25.19 19.13 -3.13
C GLU A 101 25.32 17.60 -3.05
N LYS A 102 26.30 17.08 -2.28
CA LYS A 102 26.40 15.64 -2.00
C LYS A 102 25.26 15.11 -1.14
N GLU A 103 24.82 15.86 -0.13
CA GLU A 103 23.66 15.49 0.69
C GLU A 103 22.38 15.37 -0.17
N ILE A 104 22.19 16.28 -1.14
CA ILE A 104 21.04 16.22 -2.07
C ILE A 104 21.08 14.91 -2.87
N VAL A 105 22.22 14.56 -3.47
CA VAL A 105 22.34 13.30 -4.23
C VAL A 105 21.99 12.09 -3.38
N GLN A 106 22.44 12.06 -2.12
CA GLN A 106 22.10 10.98 -1.20
C GLN A 106 20.61 10.92 -0.87
N LEU A 107 19.96 12.07 -0.70
CA LEU A 107 18.51 12.14 -0.45
C LEU A 107 17.70 11.74 -1.69
N GLU A 108 18.15 12.10 -2.89
CA GLU A 108 17.55 11.71 -4.16
C GLU A 108 17.70 10.19 -4.42
N ASP A 109 18.86 9.62 -4.09
CA ASP A 109 19.06 8.15 -4.13
C ASP A 109 18.10 7.44 -3.18
N GLN A 110 17.92 7.95 -1.95
CA GLN A 110 16.94 7.43 -0.99
C GLN A 110 15.50 7.57 -1.50
N GLU A 111 15.19 8.66 -2.21
CA GLU A 111 13.86 8.87 -2.80
C GLU A 111 13.57 7.81 -3.87
N LEU A 112 14.55 7.51 -4.72
CA LEU A 112 14.44 6.46 -5.75
C LEU A 112 14.23 5.07 -5.16
N GLU A 113 14.81 4.76 -4.00
CA GLU A 113 14.58 3.49 -3.29
C GLU A 113 13.14 3.35 -2.76
N LEU A 114 12.43 4.47 -2.55
CA LEU A 114 11.04 4.49 -2.08
C LEU A 114 10.00 4.45 -3.22
N MET A 115 10.42 4.62 -4.46
CA MET A 115 9.55 4.56 -5.67
C MET A 115 9.38 3.13 -6.20
#